data_AF-A0A950Z0Q1-F1
#
_entry.id   AF-A0A950Z0Q1-F1
#
_cell.length_a   1.000
_cell.length_b   1.000
_cell.length_c   1.000
_cell.angle_alpha   90.00
_cell.angle_beta   90.00
_cell.angle_gamma   90.00
#
_symmetry.space_group_name_H-M   'P 1'
#
loop_
_entity.id
_entity.type
_entity.pdbx_description
1 polymer ?
#
loop_
_entity_poly.entity_id
_entity_poly.type
_entity_poly.pdbx_seq_one_letter_code
_entity_poly.pdbx_strand_id
1 'polypeptide(L)' 'MSDKRAEKFIMAAAANETEEEGRFVQTPIRFPPALLARIDRAAKKRGLNRSSWIRYAATKELDIEDL' A
#
# COMPACT_ATOMS: atom_id res chain seq x y z
N MET A 1 12.59 26.71 33.55
CA MET A 1 11.42 26.91 32.67
C MET A 1 11.77 26.72 31.18
N SER A 2 12.79 25.93 30.82
CA SER A 2 13.27 25.76 29.43
C SER A 2 12.91 24.40 28.80
N ASP A 3 12.61 23.37 29.59
CA ASP A 3 12.38 22.01 29.06
C ASP A 3 11.03 21.82 28.37
N LYS A 4 9.96 22.42 28.88
CA LYS A 4 8.60 22.24 28.33
C LYS A 4 8.44 22.70 26.87
N ARG A 5 9.32 23.61 26.42
CA ARG A 5 9.33 24.05 25.01
C ARG A 5 10.09 23.05 24.15
N ALA A 6 11.26 22.60 24.59
CA ALA A 6 12.04 21.59 23.88
C ALA A 6 11.28 20.26 23.75
N GLU A 7 10.61 19.81 24.81
CA GLU A 7 9.75 18.61 24.80
C GLU A 7 8.61 18.73 23.77
N LYS A 8 7.98 19.91 23.67
CA LYS A 8 6.94 20.16 22.65
C LYS A 8 7.48 20.14 21.23
N PHE A 9 8.69 20.64 21.00
CA PHE A 9 9.32 20.60 19.68
C PHE A 9 9.72 19.18 19.28
N ILE A 10 10.26 18.40 20.22
CA ILE A 10 10.61 16.99 19.98
C ILE A 10 9.36 16.14 19.73
N MET A 11 8.28 16.34 20.50
CA MET A 11 7.00 15.65 20.23
C MET A 11 6.38 16.05 18.88
N ALA A 12 6.52 17.31 18.47
CA ALA A 12 6.02 17.77 17.17
C ALA A 12 6.84 17.22 15.99
N ALA A 13 8.16 17.06 16.16
CA ALA A 13 9.02 16.43 15.16
C ALA A 13 8.77 14.92 15.06
N ALA A 14 8.63 14.21 16.19
CA ALA A 14 8.29 12.79 16.22
C ALA A 14 6.89 12.49 15.65
N ALA A 15 5.94 13.42 15.79
CA ALA A 15 4.62 13.32 15.16
C ALA A 15 4.64 13.53 13.63
N ASN A 16 5.69 14.14 13.09
CA ASN A 16 5.90 14.36 11.65
C ASN A 16 6.76 13.26 11.00
N GLU A 17 7.51 12.50 11.81
CA GLU A 17 8.27 11.31 11.39
C GLU A 17 7.45 10.03 11.44
N THR A 18 6.20 10.09 11.90
CA THR A 18 5.24 9.07 11.49
C THR A 18 4.99 9.35 10.03
N GLU A 19 5.73 8.62 9.19
CA GLU A 19 5.57 8.51 7.75
C GLU A 19 4.14 8.88 7.38
N GLU A 20 3.97 9.79 6.41
CA GLU A 20 2.73 9.81 5.66
C GLU A 20 2.55 8.38 5.13
N GLU A 21 1.91 7.50 5.90
CA GLU A 21 1.38 6.23 5.44
C GLU A 21 0.44 6.65 4.33
N GLY A 22 0.98 6.66 3.11
CA GLY A 22 0.43 7.37 1.97
C GLY A 22 -1.05 7.03 1.89
N ARG A 23 -1.90 8.05 2.09
CA ARG A 23 -3.34 7.87 2.17
C ARG A 23 -3.78 6.90 1.07
N PHE A 24 -4.31 5.74 1.46
CA PHE A 24 -4.77 4.75 0.48
C PHE A 24 -5.84 5.38 -0.39
N VAL A 25 -5.49 5.67 -1.64
CA VAL A 25 -6.46 6.17 -2.62
C VAL A 25 -7.28 4.99 -3.12
N GLN A 26 -8.56 4.96 -2.74
CA GLN A 26 -9.49 3.98 -3.27
C GLN A 26 -9.86 4.34 -4.70
N THR A 27 -9.26 3.66 -5.67
CA THR A 27 -9.54 3.86 -7.09
C THR A 27 -10.37 2.69 -7.64
N PRO A 28 -11.57 2.94 -8.19
CA PRO A 28 -12.35 1.88 -8.85
C PRO A 28 -11.70 1.51 -10.19
N ILE A 29 -11.25 0.26 -10.31
CA ILE A 29 -10.71 -0.29 -11.57
C ILE A 29 -11.77 -1.21 -12.18
N ARG A 30 -12.15 -0.95 -13.44
CA ARG A 30 -13.09 -1.83 -14.17
C ARG A 30 -12.31 -2.90 -14.93
N PHE A 31 -12.73 -4.16 -14.77
CA PHE A 31 -12.21 -5.29 -15.54
C PHE A 31 -13.30 -5.86 -16.44
N PRO A 32 -12.97 -6.22 -17.69
CA PRO A 32 -13.84 -7.06 -18.50
C PRO A 32 -14.14 -8.40 -17.78
N PRO A 33 -15.35 -8.97 -17.90
CA PRO A 33 -15.72 -10.20 -17.17
C PRO A 33 -14.76 -11.37 -17.42
N ALA A 34 -14.33 -11.55 -18.68
CA ALA A 34 -13.39 -12.61 -19.05
C ALA A 34 -12.01 -12.44 -18.38
N LEU A 35 -11.55 -11.19 -18.23
CA LEU A 35 -10.29 -10.91 -17.53
C LEU A 35 -10.44 -11.14 -16.02
N LEU A 36 -11.55 -10.71 -15.43
CA LEU A 36 -11.85 -10.93 -14.01
C LEU A 36 -11.85 -12.43 -13.65
N ALA A 37 -12.43 -13.28 -14.50
CA ALA A 37 -12.41 -14.72 -14.30
C ALA A 37 -10.99 -15.33 -14.34
N ARG A 38 -10.10 -14.77 -15.17
CA ARG A 38 -8.68 -15.18 -15.22
C ARG A 38 -7.94 -14.76 -13.95
N ILE A 39 -8.21 -13.54 -13.46
CA ILE A 39 -7.67 -13.02 -12.19
C ILE A 39 -8.09 -13.92 -11.04
N ASP A 40 -9.37 -14.25 -10.92
CA ASP A 40 -9.91 -15.09 -9.83
C ASP A 40 -9.29 -16.48 -9.83
N ARG A 41 -9.09 -17.08 -11.00
CA ARG A 41 -8.42 -18.38 -11.12
C ARG A 41 -6.97 -18.29 -10.67
N ALA A 42 -6.25 -17.23 -11.02
CA ALA A 42 -4.86 -17.04 -10.64
C ALA A 42 -4.69 -16.74 -9.14
N ALA A 43 -5.64 -16.00 -8.54
CA ALA A 43 -5.73 -15.74 -7.11
C ALA A 43 -5.97 -17.04 -6.32
N LYS A 44 -6.95 -17.84 -6.75
CA LYS A 44 -7.27 -19.13 -6.13
C LYS A 44 -6.09 -20.11 -6.14
N LYS A 45 -5.33 -20.16 -7.24
CA LYS A 45 -4.12 -21.00 -7.34
C LYS A 45 -3.05 -20.66 -6.32
N ARG A 46 -3.04 -19.42 -5.79
CA ARG A 46 -2.08 -18.93 -4.79
C ARG A 46 -2.68 -18.83 -3.39
N GLY A 47 -3.93 -19.23 -3.19
CA GLY A 47 -4.62 -19.05 -1.90
C GLY A 47 -4.87 -17.58 -1.53
N LEU A 48 -4.85 -16.68 -2.51
CA LEU A 48 -5.06 -15.24 -2.30
C LEU A 48 -6.50 -14.84 -2.67
N ASN A 49 -7.01 -13.78 -2.03
CA ASN A 49 -8.19 -13.09 -2.53
C ASN A 49 -7.83 -12.23 -3.77
N ARG A 50 -8.85 -11.80 -4.50
CA ARG A 50 -8.69 -11.03 -5.75
C ARG A 50 -7.84 -9.77 -5.56
N SER A 51 -8.14 -8.94 -4.57
CA SER A 51 -7.45 -7.66 -4.34
C SER A 51 -5.99 -7.88 -3.98
N SER A 52 -5.70 -8.84 -3.10
CA SER A 52 -4.34 -9.23 -2.73
C SER A 52 -3.56 -9.79 -3.93
N TRP A 53 -4.21 -10.58 -4.78
CA TRP A 53 -3.57 -11.07 -6.00
C TRP A 53 -3.26 -9.97 -7.00
N ILE A 54 -4.18 -9.01 -7.19
CA ILE A 54 -3.94 -7.84 -8.07
C ILE A 54 -2.76 -7.02 -7.55
N ARG A 55 -2.71 -6.76 -6.24
CA ARG A 55 -1.59 -6.05 -5.60
C ARG A 55 -0.28 -6.81 -5.83
N TYR A 56 -0.25 -8.10 -5.52
CA TYR A 56 0.94 -8.95 -5.74
C TYR A 56 1.39 -8.96 -7.21
N ALA A 57 0.46 -9.08 -8.15
CA ALA A 57 0.79 -9.09 -9.57
C ALA A 57 1.37 -7.74 -10.02
N ALA A 58 0.79 -6.63 -9.54
CA ALA A 58 1.29 -5.29 -9.82
C ALA A 58 2.68 -5.07 -9.21
N THR A 59 2.89 -5.40 -7.94
CA THR A 59 4.21 -5.24 -7.29
C THR A 59 5.24 -6.15 -7.92
N LYS A 60 4.90 -7.41 -8.23
CA LYS A 60 5.81 -8.34 -8.91
C LYS A 60 6.28 -7.83 -10.27
N GLU A 61 5.38 -7.20 -11.04
CA GLU A 61 5.74 -6.62 -12.34
C GLU A 61 6.55 -5.33 -12.16
N LEU A 62 6.35 -4.61 -11.05
CA LEU A 62 7.07 -3.39 -10.69
C LEU A 62 8.39 -3.66 -9.95
N ASP A 63 8.67 -4.88 -9.48
CA ASP A 63 9.98 -5.32 -8.97
C ASP A 63 11.06 -5.35 -10.08
N ILE A 64 10.86 -4.58 -11.15
CA ILE A 64 11.88 -4.10 -12.07
C ILE A 64 12.55 -2.91 -11.34
N GLU A 65 13.66 -3.22 -10.65
CA GLU A 65 14.67 -2.32 -10.07
C GLU A 65 14.38 -1.67 -8.70
N ASP A 66 14.82 -2.38 -7.64
CA ASP A 66 15.76 -1.78 -6.68
C ASP A 66 17.15 -2.44 -6.92
N LEU A 67 17.94 -1.83 -7.81
CA LEU A 67 19.39 -2.01 -8.00
C LEU A 67 20.10 -0.71 -7.60
#